data_AF-W9SF30-F1
#
_entry.id   AF-W9SF30-F1
#
_cell.length_a   1.000
_cell.length_b   1.000
_cell.length_c   1.000
_cell.angle_alpha   90.00
_cell.angle_beta   90.00
_cell.angle_gamma   90.00
#
_symmetry.space_group_name_H-M   'P 1'
#
loop_
_entity.id
_entity.type
_entity.pdbx_description
1 polymer ?
#
loop_
_entity_poly.entity_id
_entity_poly.type
_entity_poly.pdbx_seq_one_letter_code
_entity_poly.pdbx_strand_id
1 'polypeptide(L)'
;MAIDLEAMGIGGKSSIFQAGPNPWAIENFAMVAKYPSGQIIAQDLFSSGAVKSATDFQVYKEVAGLSGLDFAYTDNTAVYHTKNDKFELLKPGSLQHLGENMLAFLLQTARSSHLPKSSAVEEEENTGHSSLAVFLAFTLPLVSSFPTPYVASPWLVFGLFAAPSLVGALTGQYIGYLILRAYLSKVYSKRKQLSPIIQAYSVKLEAERWLYKAGSVQWLFLLILGNYYKVGSSYLALVWLVPPTFAYGLLEATLSPARLPKPLKLATLLIGLAPPILISSGTFIRLVGTMIATWVRFDRNPGSTPEWLGNVIVAIFVAVVVCLTLVYLLSYVHLSGVKRLIILSACLVFGLSIAVVASGIVPPFTNDIARAVNVVQVVDSTGKEDPSSFVSIFSTTPGKLTKEVEQVNEGFICGRDKVVDFVTFSVKYGCWAYNENEDGWSKSDVPLLNVDSDTNQHKRITQVSIDTKSSTRWSLAINFEEIEDFALKDAGNSEELVPVGNKSGVEGWHIIQFSGGKNAPTKFDLTLFWSKNSSRSTDTIHGNGQDRLLLKLRTDLNIVTPKVERVLSKLPAWCSQFGKSTSPHTLAFLSNLPVNF
;
A
#
# COMPACT_ATOMS: atom_id res chain seq x y z
N MET A 1 -1.37 13.84 22.60
CA MET A 1 -2.01 13.72 21.28
C MET A 1 -0.97 14.06 20.23
N ALA A 2 -0.93 13.34 19.11
CA ALA A 2 -0.04 13.62 17.98
C ALA A 2 -0.85 13.97 16.73
N ILE A 3 -0.32 14.86 15.90
CA ILE A 3 -0.90 15.19 14.60
C ILE A 3 0.20 15.08 13.58
N ASP A 4 0.02 14.18 12.62
CA ASP A 4 0.99 13.94 11.56
C ASP A 4 0.47 14.50 10.24
N LEU A 5 1.38 15.14 9.49
CA LEU A 5 1.06 15.90 8.28
C LEU A 5 1.91 15.39 7.13
N GLU A 6 1.41 14.33 6.50
CA GLU A 6 2.10 13.57 5.49
C GLU A 6 1.64 13.89 4.06
N ALA A 7 2.33 13.27 3.11
CA ALA A 7 1.98 13.29 1.70
C ALA A 7 2.18 11.91 1.06
N MET A 8 1.15 11.38 0.39
CA MET A 8 1.24 10.20 -0.48
C MET A 8 1.15 10.57 -1.97
N GLY A 9 1.07 11.87 -2.24
CA GLY A 9 0.96 12.52 -3.53
C GLY A 9 1.22 14.01 -3.33
N ILE A 10 1.33 14.76 -4.42
CA ILE A 10 1.84 16.13 -4.33
C ILE A 10 0.77 17.17 -3.96
N GLY A 11 -0.52 16.83 -4.00
CA GLY A 11 -1.55 17.80 -3.69
C GLY A 11 -2.96 17.24 -3.59
N GLY A 12 -3.93 18.08 -3.96
CA GLY A 12 -5.34 17.83 -3.72
C GLY A 12 -5.79 18.19 -2.30
N LYS A 13 -6.85 17.52 -1.86
CA LYS A 13 -7.34 17.62 -0.49
C LYS A 13 -6.48 16.77 0.42
N SER A 14 -5.86 17.38 1.43
CA SER A 14 -5.29 16.60 2.54
C SER A 14 -6.42 15.91 3.30
N SER A 15 -6.31 14.60 3.46
CA SER A 15 -7.37 13.74 4.00
C SER A 15 -6.85 12.92 5.17
N ILE A 16 -7.68 12.74 6.20
CA ILE A 16 -7.39 11.79 7.28
C ILE A 16 -7.35 10.39 6.68
N PHE A 17 -6.25 9.68 6.91
CA PHE A 17 -6.10 8.30 6.48
C PHE A 17 -5.75 7.36 7.63
N GLN A 18 -5.26 7.88 8.76
CA GLN A 18 -5.24 7.15 10.03
C GLN A 18 -5.77 8.01 11.19
N ALA A 19 -6.41 7.37 12.17
CA ALA A 19 -6.84 7.93 13.43
C ALA A 19 -6.40 7.02 14.58
N GLY A 20 -6.01 7.64 15.70
CA GLY A 20 -5.69 6.91 16.92
C GLY A 20 -6.94 6.35 17.60
N PRO A 21 -6.78 5.46 18.59
CA PRO A 21 -7.90 4.74 19.23
C PRO A 21 -8.88 5.64 19.99
N ASN A 22 -8.51 6.88 20.32
CA ASN A 22 -9.37 7.80 21.04
C ASN A 22 -10.13 8.70 20.05
N PRO A 23 -11.47 8.68 20.04
CA PRO A 23 -12.27 9.41 19.06
C PRO A 23 -12.24 10.93 19.24
N TRP A 24 -11.74 11.43 20.37
CA TRP A 24 -11.77 12.85 20.70
C TRP A 24 -11.16 13.74 19.61
N ALA A 25 -10.04 13.33 19.01
CA ALA A 25 -9.36 14.11 17.98
C ALA A 25 -10.19 14.18 16.69
N ILE A 26 -10.73 13.04 16.23
CA ILE A 26 -11.53 12.99 15.00
C ILE A 26 -12.88 13.70 15.19
N GLU A 27 -13.51 13.61 16.36
CA GLU A 27 -14.75 14.31 16.69
C GLU A 27 -14.53 15.83 16.70
N ASN A 28 -13.47 16.32 17.36
CA ASN A 28 -13.16 17.75 17.37
C ASN A 28 -12.79 18.27 15.99
N PHE A 29 -12.08 17.49 15.18
CA PHE A 29 -11.82 17.85 13.79
C PHE A 29 -13.13 17.96 12.99
N ALA A 30 -13.99 16.94 13.08
CA ALA A 30 -15.25 16.91 12.34
C ALA A 30 -16.21 18.07 12.70
N MET A 31 -16.16 18.57 13.94
CA MET A 31 -16.98 19.70 14.38
C MET A 31 -16.58 21.05 13.78
N VAL A 32 -15.30 21.28 13.50
CA VAL A 32 -14.78 22.63 13.18
C VAL A 32 -14.06 22.73 11.84
N ALA A 33 -13.68 21.60 11.23
CA ALA A 33 -13.01 21.61 9.94
C ALA A 33 -13.89 22.29 8.88
N LYS A 34 -13.32 23.28 8.17
CA LYS A 34 -14.05 24.03 7.14
C LYS A 34 -14.31 23.20 5.89
N TYR A 35 -13.38 22.32 5.56
CA TYR A 35 -13.39 21.44 4.39
C TYR A 35 -12.99 20.02 4.79
N PRO A 36 -13.79 19.31 5.60
CA PRO A 36 -13.40 18.00 6.12
C PRO A 36 -13.15 17.00 4.99
N SER A 37 -12.10 16.19 5.15
CA SER A 37 -11.75 15.11 4.21
C SER A 37 -11.13 13.95 4.98
N GLY A 38 -11.60 12.72 4.73
CA GLY A 38 -11.10 11.51 5.38
C GLY A 38 -11.53 10.25 4.64
N GLN A 39 -10.75 9.17 4.80
CA GLN A 39 -10.98 7.89 4.12
C GLN A 39 -10.78 6.72 5.09
N ILE A 40 -11.88 6.05 5.48
CA ILE A 40 -11.84 4.90 6.40
C ILE A 40 -11.12 3.68 5.81
N ILE A 41 -11.22 3.48 4.49
CA ILE A 41 -10.58 2.34 3.80
C ILE A 41 -9.07 2.35 4.01
N ALA A 42 -8.45 3.53 4.06
CA ALA A 42 -7.02 3.64 4.34
C ALA A 42 -6.70 3.22 5.78
N GLN A 43 -7.48 3.66 6.77
CA GLN A 43 -7.34 3.22 8.17
C GLN A 43 -7.41 1.70 8.28
N ASP A 44 -8.41 1.08 7.65
CA ASP A 44 -8.62 -0.38 7.71
C ASP A 44 -7.44 -1.13 7.05
N LEU A 45 -6.95 -0.62 5.91
CA LEU A 45 -5.79 -1.18 5.20
C LEU A 45 -4.50 -1.11 6.04
N PHE A 46 -4.24 0.03 6.67
CA PHE A 46 -3.08 0.19 7.57
C PHE A 46 -3.22 -0.68 8.82
N SER A 47 -4.40 -0.72 9.44
CA SER A 47 -4.67 -1.52 10.64
C SER A 47 -4.59 -3.03 10.38
N SER A 48 -4.95 -3.47 9.17
CA SER A 48 -4.88 -4.89 8.78
C SER A 48 -3.46 -5.46 8.66
N GLY A 49 -2.43 -4.61 8.66
CA GLY A 49 -1.05 -5.02 8.38
C GLY A 49 -0.79 -5.41 6.91
N ALA A 50 -1.80 -5.35 6.03
CA ALA A 50 -1.61 -5.56 4.59
C ALA A 50 -0.65 -4.51 4.01
N VAL A 51 -0.73 -3.28 4.50
CA VAL A 51 0.17 -2.18 4.12
C VAL A 51 1.43 -2.28 4.97
N LYS A 52 2.53 -2.72 4.35
CA LYS A 52 3.86 -2.76 4.98
C LYS A 52 4.58 -1.41 4.85
N SER A 53 3.90 -0.29 5.16
CA SER A 53 4.46 1.06 5.15
C SER A 53 4.19 1.74 6.49
N ALA A 54 4.98 2.76 6.83
CA ALA A 54 4.90 3.48 8.10
C ALA A 54 4.94 5.00 7.87
N THR A 55 4.37 5.75 8.81
CA THR A 55 4.51 7.20 8.98
C THR A 55 4.99 7.49 10.39
N ASP A 56 5.42 8.72 10.67
CA ASP A 56 5.83 9.11 12.03
C ASP A 56 4.67 8.95 13.03
N PHE A 57 3.42 9.01 12.56
CA PHE A 57 2.24 8.66 13.34
C PHE A 57 2.31 7.28 14.01
N GLN A 58 2.91 6.28 13.35
CA GLN A 58 3.08 4.95 13.93
C GLN A 58 3.97 5.01 15.18
N VAL A 59 5.05 5.78 15.16
CA VAL A 59 5.95 5.96 16.30
C VAL A 59 5.21 6.64 17.45
N TYR A 60 4.44 7.69 17.17
CA TYR A 60 3.63 8.35 18.18
C TYR A 60 2.59 7.42 18.82
N LYS A 61 1.95 6.56 18.02
CA LYS A 61 0.93 5.63 18.48
C LYS A 61 1.51 4.45 19.27
N GLU A 62 2.49 3.76 18.70
CA GLU A 62 2.99 2.48 19.22
C GLU A 62 4.04 2.67 20.31
N VAL A 63 4.92 3.68 20.18
CA VAL A 63 6.01 3.91 21.13
C VAL A 63 5.59 4.91 22.20
N ALA A 64 5.03 6.04 21.81
CA ALA A 64 4.64 7.09 22.76
C ALA A 64 3.22 6.92 23.34
N GLY A 65 2.46 5.93 22.86
CA GLY A 65 1.09 5.67 23.31
C GLY A 65 0.12 6.83 23.03
N LEU A 66 0.45 7.71 22.07
CA LEU A 66 -0.33 8.91 21.77
C LEU A 66 -1.44 8.59 20.76
N SER A 67 -2.66 8.99 21.08
CA SER A 67 -3.75 9.05 20.09
C SER A 67 -3.67 10.34 19.27
N GLY A 68 -4.35 10.41 18.12
CA GLY A 68 -4.16 11.51 17.18
C GLY A 68 -4.78 11.31 15.80
N LEU A 69 -4.33 12.11 14.84
CA LEU A 69 -4.77 12.06 13.45
C LEU A 69 -3.57 12.12 12.50
N ASP A 70 -3.65 11.35 11.42
CA ASP A 70 -2.66 11.31 10.35
C ASP A 70 -3.31 11.72 9.03
N PHE A 71 -2.72 12.71 8.36
CA PHE A 71 -3.27 13.37 7.18
C PHE A 71 -2.34 13.17 5.98
N ALA A 72 -2.89 12.91 4.80
CA ALA A 72 -2.09 12.84 3.58
C ALA A 72 -2.73 13.55 2.38
N TYR A 73 -1.90 14.21 1.58
CA TYR A 73 -2.22 14.52 0.19
C TYR A 73 -2.24 13.24 -0.65
N THR A 74 -3.20 13.13 -1.57
CA THR A 74 -3.43 11.90 -2.35
C THR A 74 -3.71 12.16 -3.83
N ASP A 75 -3.67 13.41 -4.30
CA ASP A 75 -3.72 13.68 -5.74
C ASP A 75 -2.32 13.55 -6.36
N ASN A 76 -2.27 13.07 -7.60
CA ASN A 76 -1.03 12.83 -8.36
C ASN A 76 0.00 11.94 -7.62
N THR A 77 -0.47 10.94 -6.89
CA THR A 77 0.35 9.91 -6.21
C THR A 77 1.35 9.19 -7.14
N ALA A 78 1.14 9.25 -8.45
CA ALA A 78 2.04 8.67 -9.45
C ALA A 78 3.43 9.33 -9.47
N VAL A 79 3.58 10.59 -9.04
CA VAL A 79 4.88 11.30 -9.02
C VAL A 79 5.57 11.24 -7.65
N TYR A 80 4.84 10.84 -6.61
CA TYR A 80 5.37 10.66 -5.26
C TYR A 80 6.61 9.76 -5.28
N HIS A 81 7.65 10.11 -4.52
CA HIS A 81 8.90 9.34 -4.49
C HIS A 81 9.61 9.24 -5.86
N THR A 82 9.52 10.28 -6.69
CA THR A 82 10.24 10.37 -7.97
C THR A 82 10.80 11.78 -8.19
N LYS A 83 11.69 11.92 -9.18
CA LYS A 83 12.22 13.21 -9.66
C LYS A 83 11.14 14.19 -10.14
N ASN A 84 9.92 13.71 -10.38
CA ASN A 84 8.80 14.52 -10.85
C ASN A 84 7.97 15.08 -9.68
N ASP A 85 8.31 14.78 -8.43
CA ASP A 85 7.70 15.37 -7.25
C ASP A 85 8.13 16.85 -7.10
N LYS A 86 7.55 17.71 -7.94
CA LYS A 86 7.94 19.10 -8.14
C LYS A 86 6.81 20.06 -7.85
N PHE A 87 7.13 21.21 -7.27
CA PHE A 87 6.19 22.28 -6.94
C PHE A 87 5.18 22.63 -8.05
N GLU A 88 5.58 22.53 -9.32
CA GLU A 88 4.74 22.77 -10.50
C GLU A 88 3.48 21.88 -10.57
N LEU A 89 3.51 20.69 -9.96
CA LEU A 89 2.38 19.76 -9.91
C LEU A 89 1.49 19.94 -8.67
N LEU A 90 1.89 20.82 -7.73
CA LEU A 90 1.09 21.16 -6.56
C LEU A 90 -0.18 21.89 -7.01
N LYS A 91 -1.34 21.32 -6.69
CA LYS A 91 -2.63 21.93 -7.04
C LYS A 91 -2.86 23.21 -6.21
N PRO A 92 -3.25 24.33 -6.84
CA PRO A 92 -3.64 25.53 -6.10
C PRO A 92 -4.73 25.23 -5.06
N GLY A 93 -4.55 25.76 -3.84
CA GLY A 93 -5.45 25.55 -2.72
C GLY A 93 -5.18 24.29 -1.88
N SER A 94 -4.24 23.42 -2.24
CA SER A 94 -3.89 22.24 -1.43
C SER A 94 -3.36 22.61 -0.05
N LEU A 95 -2.35 23.48 0.01
CA LEU A 95 -1.80 23.97 1.28
C LEU A 95 -2.84 24.76 2.08
N GLN A 96 -3.68 25.55 1.39
CA GLN A 96 -4.76 26.31 2.02
C GLN A 96 -5.80 25.38 2.65
N HIS A 97 -6.19 24.31 1.97
CA HIS A 97 -7.14 23.31 2.48
C HIS A 97 -6.62 22.66 3.78
N LEU A 98 -5.35 22.25 3.80
CA LEU A 98 -4.73 21.71 5.01
C LEU A 98 -4.66 22.77 6.12
N GLY A 99 -4.13 23.95 5.82
CA GLY A 99 -3.94 25.03 6.79
C GLY A 99 -5.25 25.53 7.40
N GLU A 100 -6.31 25.71 6.61
CA GLU A 100 -7.60 26.18 7.11
C GLU A 100 -8.29 25.17 8.03
N ASN A 101 -8.24 23.87 7.68
CA ASN A 101 -8.76 22.82 8.53
C ASN A 101 -7.94 22.69 9.81
N MET A 102 -6.60 22.68 9.68
CA MET A 102 -5.70 22.50 10.80
C MET A 102 -5.77 23.67 11.77
N LEU A 103 -5.83 24.91 11.28
CA LEU A 103 -5.99 26.08 12.13
C LEU A 103 -7.29 26.04 12.93
N ALA A 104 -8.41 25.71 12.28
CA ALA A 104 -9.70 25.59 12.97
C ALA A 104 -9.66 24.50 14.05
N PHE A 105 -9.09 23.34 13.73
CA PHE A 105 -8.94 22.22 14.65
C PHE A 105 -7.99 22.55 15.82
N LEU A 106 -6.83 23.16 15.57
CA LEU A 106 -5.88 23.54 16.62
C LEU A 106 -6.45 24.61 17.56
N LEU A 107 -7.19 25.59 17.03
CA LEU A 107 -7.88 26.59 17.87
C LEU A 107 -8.96 25.95 18.76
N GLN A 108 -9.70 24.96 18.24
CA GLN A 108 -10.69 24.22 19.03
C GLN A 108 -10.01 23.37 20.11
N THR A 109 -8.96 22.63 19.76
CA THR A 109 -8.27 21.75 20.70
C THR A 109 -7.52 22.53 21.78
N ALA A 110 -6.91 23.67 21.44
CA ALA A 110 -6.24 24.56 22.40
C ALA A 110 -7.19 25.19 23.43
N ARG A 111 -8.49 25.29 23.12
CA ARG A 111 -9.53 25.78 24.05
C ARG A 111 -10.09 24.69 24.96
N SER A 112 -9.81 23.41 24.67
CA SER A 112 -10.29 22.31 25.49
C SER A 112 -9.53 22.24 26.82
N SER A 113 -10.26 22.17 27.93
CA SER A 113 -9.70 21.92 29.26
C SER A 113 -9.28 20.45 29.47
N HIS A 114 -9.64 19.57 28.54
CA HIS A 114 -9.37 18.13 28.61
C HIS A 114 -8.75 17.63 27.31
N LEU A 115 -7.49 17.19 27.39
CA LEU A 115 -6.85 16.35 26.37
C LEU A 115 -6.85 14.90 26.89
N PRO A 116 -7.30 13.93 26.08
CA PRO A 116 -7.34 12.54 26.51
C PRO A 116 -5.93 12.01 26.83
N LYS A 117 -5.83 11.24 27.92
CA LYS A 117 -4.64 10.43 28.23
C LYS A 117 -4.69 9.11 27.47
N SER A 118 -3.52 8.55 27.20
CA SER A 118 -3.30 7.29 26.46
C SER A 118 -4.22 6.16 26.96
N SER A 119 -4.79 5.38 26.02
CA SER A 119 -5.51 4.13 26.30
C SER A 119 -4.94 3.02 25.42
N ALA A 120 -4.77 1.83 26.02
CA ALA A 120 -4.24 0.63 25.38
C ALA A 120 -5.08 0.18 24.18
N VAL A 121 -4.39 -0.42 23.19
CA VAL A 121 -4.94 -0.93 21.93
C VAL A 121 -5.41 -2.37 22.14
N GLU A 122 -6.63 -2.70 21.71
CA GLU A 122 -7.08 -4.09 21.52
C GLU A 122 -6.79 -4.51 20.07
N GLU A 123 -6.25 -5.72 19.89
CA GLU A 123 -6.00 -6.34 18.60
C GLU A 123 -7.29 -6.93 18.03
N GLU A 124 -7.65 -6.56 16.80
CA GLU A 124 -8.70 -7.23 16.02
C GLU A 124 -8.08 -8.22 15.03
N GLU A 125 -8.48 -9.48 15.17
CA GLU A 125 -8.12 -10.59 14.29
C GLU A 125 -9.00 -10.59 13.03
N ASN A 126 -8.39 -10.74 11.85
CA ASN A 126 -9.11 -10.66 10.58
C ASN A 126 -9.06 -12.00 9.82
N THR A 127 -10.23 -12.50 9.41
CA THR A 127 -10.39 -13.66 8.53
C THR A 127 -11.13 -13.25 7.26
N GLY A 128 -10.74 -13.80 6.11
CA GLY A 128 -11.50 -13.60 4.88
C GLY A 128 -10.95 -14.33 3.66
N HIS A 129 -11.68 -15.35 3.21
CA HIS A 129 -11.42 -16.10 1.97
C HIS A 129 -12.26 -15.61 0.77
N SER A 130 -11.66 -15.75 -0.43
CA SER A 130 -12.24 -16.17 -1.73
C SER A 130 -12.86 -15.15 -2.72
N SER A 131 -12.42 -15.20 -4.00
CA SER A 131 -13.22 -15.57 -5.19
C SER A 131 -12.42 -15.47 -6.51
N LEU A 132 -13.02 -15.93 -7.63
CA LEU A 132 -12.43 -16.28 -8.95
C LEU A 132 -11.55 -15.23 -9.67
N ALA A 133 -11.58 -13.95 -9.27
CA ALA A 133 -10.69 -12.91 -9.81
C ALA A 133 -9.22 -13.11 -9.40
N VAL A 134 -9.01 -13.90 -8.34
CA VAL A 134 -7.72 -14.30 -7.80
C VAL A 134 -6.88 -15.09 -8.82
N PHE A 135 -7.50 -15.92 -9.66
CA PHE A 135 -6.75 -16.72 -10.64
C PHE A 135 -5.99 -15.85 -11.67
N LEU A 136 -6.55 -14.70 -12.06
CA LEU A 136 -5.92 -13.77 -13.01
C LEU A 136 -4.81 -12.93 -12.36
N ALA A 137 -4.94 -12.62 -11.07
CA ALA A 137 -3.89 -11.93 -10.33
C ALA A 137 -2.61 -12.77 -10.21
N PHE A 138 -2.73 -14.10 -10.19
CA PHE A 138 -1.61 -15.04 -10.22
C PHE A 138 -0.99 -15.22 -11.61
N THR A 139 -1.74 -15.04 -12.70
CA THR A 139 -1.23 -15.24 -14.07
C THR A 139 -0.65 -13.98 -14.71
N LEU A 140 -1.07 -12.78 -14.30
CA LEU A 140 -0.56 -11.53 -14.89
C LEU A 140 0.97 -11.35 -14.75
N PRO A 141 1.61 -11.71 -13.61
CA PRO A 141 3.07 -11.71 -13.49
C PRO A 141 3.80 -12.73 -14.39
N LEU A 142 3.08 -13.72 -14.94
CA LEU A 142 3.65 -14.70 -15.87
C LEU A 142 3.64 -14.20 -17.33
N VAL A 143 2.78 -13.23 -17.64
CA VAL A 143 2.57 -12.73 -19.01
C VAL A 143 3.20 -11.35 -19.22
N SER A 144 3.31 -10.53 -18.16
CA SER A 144 3.95 -9.22 -18.22
C SER A 144 5.31 -9.25 -17.53
N SER A 145 6.29 -8.52 -18.11
CA SER A 145 7.58 -8.27 -17.44
C SER A 145 7.43 -7.44 -16.17
N PHE A 146 6.29 -6.76 -15.98
CA PHE A 146 5.98 -5.95 -14.81
C PHE A 146 4.67 -6.42 -14.18
N PRO A 147 4.63 -6.72 -12.87
CA PRO A 147 3.42 -7.21 -12.21
C PRO A 147 2.24 -6.23 -12.25
N THR A 148 2.54 -4.93 -12.43
CA THR A 148 1.58 -3.82 -12.41
C THR A 148 1.59 -3.06 -13.75
N PRO A 149 1.04 -3.64 -14.83
CA PRO A 149 1.12 -3.05 -16.18
C PRO A 149 0.25 -1.79 -16.38
N TYR A 150 -0.63 -1.49 -15.42
CA TYR A 150 -1.65 -0.44 -15.48
C TYR A 150 -1.28 0.83 -14.69
N VAL A 151 -0.03 0.97 -14.22
CA VAL A 151 0.39 2.12 -13.41
C VAL A 151 0.36 3.42 -14.20
N ALA A 152 1.03 3.47 -15.35
CA ALA A 152 0.97 4.63 -16.23
C ALA A 152 -0.34 4.74 -17.01
N SER A 153 -1.11 3.65 -17.10
CA SER A 153 -2.36 3.58 -17.86
C SER A 153 -3.48 2.91 -17.05
N PRO A 154 -4.08 3.62 -16.06
CA PRO A 154 -5.09 3.04 -15.17
C PRO A 154 -6.34 2.52 -15.89
N TRP A 155 -6.63 3.01 -17.10
CA TRP A 155 -7.76 2.52 -17.91
C TRP A 155 -7.63 1.04 -18.28
N LEU A 156 -6.42 0.46 -18.30
CA LEU A 156 -6.21 -0.97 -18.50
C LEU A 156 -6.90 -1.81 -17.43
N VAL A 157 -7.16 -1.27 -16.24
CA VAL A 157 -7.93 -1.94 -15.18
C VAL A 157 -9.32 -2.35 -15.66
N PHE A 158 -9.96 -1.54 -16.51
CA PHE A 158 -11.27 -1.89 -17.06
C PHE A 158 -11.21 -3.19 -17.86
N GLY A 159 -10.20 -3.33 -18.72
CA GLY A 159 -10.07 -4.53 -19.53
C GLY A 159 -9.52 -5.72 -18.76
N LEU A 160 -8.52 -5.52 -17.88
CA LEU A 160 -7.86 -6.57 -17.13
C LEU A 160 -8.71 -7.14 -15.99
N PHE A 161 -9.50 -6.30 -15.32
CA PHE A 161 -10.25 -6.69 -14.12
C PHE A 161 -11.76 -6.49 -14.28
N ALA A 162 -12.23 -5.35 -14.78
CA ALA A 162 -13.68 -5.11 -14.85
C ALA A 162 -14.38 -6.01 -15.89
N ALA A 163 -13.76 -6.29 -17.03
CA ALA A 163 -14.31 -7.17 -18.07
C ALA A 163 -14.47 -8.63 -17.59
N PRO A 164 -13.46 -9.30 -16.99
CA PRO A 164 -13.68 -10.63 -16.42
C PRO A 164 -14.63 -10.62 -15.22
N SER A 165 -14.61 -9.57 -14.37
CA SER A 165 -15.60 -9.41 -13.29
C SER A 165 -17.04 -9.30 -13.84
N LEU A 166 -17.26 -8.62 -14.96
CA LEU A 166 -18.55 -8.52 -15.63
C LEU A 166 -19.04 -9.90 -16.10
N VAL A 167 -18.16 -10.71 -16.70
CA VAL A 167 -18.49 -12.08 -17.10
C VAL A 167 -18.81 -12.95 -15.88
N GLY A 168 -18.04 -12.81 -14.80
CA GLY A 168 -18.29 -13.48 -13.53
C GLY A 168 -19.66 -13.10 -12.94
N ALA A 169 -19.97 -11.80 -12.87
CA ALA A 169 -21.24 -11.28 -12.38
C ALA A 169 -22.44 -11.78 -13.22
N LEU A 170 -22.32 -11.76 -14.55
CA LEU A 170 -23.32 -12.32 -15.48
C LEU A 170 -23.56 -13.81 -15.25
N THR A 171 -22.48 -14.57 -15.05
CA THR A 171 -22.54 -16.01 -14.84
C THR A 171 -23.20 -16.34 -13.50
N GLY A 172 -22.76 -15.68 -12.42
CA GLY A 172 -23.33 -15.86 -11.08
C GLY A 172 -24.81 -15.50 -11.03
N GLN A 173 -25.21 -14.36 -11.63
CA GLN A 173 -26.62 -14.01 -11.73
C GLN A 173 -27.43 -14.98 -12.58
N TYR A 174 -26.89 -15.47 -13.69
CA TYR A 174 -27.58 -16.45 -14.52
C TYR A 174 -27.85 -17.76 -13.77
N ILE A 175 -26.90 -18.21 -12.96
CA ILE A 175 -27.09 -19.36 -12.06
C ILE A 175 -28.22 -19.06 -11.06
N GLY A 176 -28.21 -17.89 -10.43
CA GLY A 176 -29.28 -17.45 -9.53
C GLY A 176 -30.66 -17.42 -10.21
N TYR A 177 -30.72 -16.91 -11.44
CA TYR A 177 -31.93 -16.93 -12.27
C TYR A 177 -32.43 -18.36 -12.52
N LEU A 178 -31.54 -19.31 -12.85
CA LEU A 178 -31.92 -20.71 -13.07
C LEU A 178 -32.50 -21.35 -11.80
N ILE A 179 -31.89 -21.10 -10.65
CA ILE A 179 -32.37 -21.59 -9.34
C ILE A 179 -33.76 -21.03 -9.04
N LEU A 180 -33.92 -19.71 -9.18
CA LEU A 180 -35.19 -19.03 -8.91
C LEU A 180 -36.30 -19.48 -9.88
N ARG A 181 -35.96 -19.66 -11.15
CA ARG A 181 -36.88 -20.20 -12.17
C ARG A 181 -37.32 -21.62 -11.83
N ALA A 182 -36.40 -22.49 -11.40
CA ALA A 182 -36.73 -23.85 -11.00
C ALA A 182 -37.68 -23.87 -9.78
N TYR A 183 -37.40 -23.02 -8.79
CA TYR A 183 -38.28 -22.85 -7.62
C TYR A 183 -39.67 -22.36 -8.02
N LEU A 184 -39.77 -21.26 -8.77
CA LEU A 184 -41.05 -20.69 -9.20
C LEU A 184 -41.84 -21.65 -10.09
N SER A 185 -41.18 -22.42 -10.96
CA SER A 185 -41.83 -23.46 -11.76
C SER A 185 -42.49 -24.52 -10.89
N LYS A 186 -41.86 -24.94 -9.79
CA LYS A 186 -42.40 -25.90 -8.83
C LYS A 186 -43.56 -25.32 -8.01
N VAL A 187 -43.53 -24.02 -7.72
CA VAL A 187 -44.63 -23.32 -7.02
C VAL A 187 -45.85 -23.18 -7.94
N TYR A 188 -45.63 -22.74 -9.18
CA TYR A 188 -46.70 -22.54 -10.15
C TYR A 188 -47.34 -23.85 -10.63
N SER A 189 -46.61 -24.96 -10.70
CA SER A 189 -47.18 -26.25 -11.12
C SER A 189 -48.21 -26.79 -10.12
N LYS A 190 -48.16 -26.33 -8.86
CA LYS A 190 -49.18 -26.62 -7.85
C LYS A 190 -50.47 -25.82 -8.05
N ARG A 191 -50.42 -24.66 -8.74
CA ARG A 191 -51.58 -23.86 -9.15
C ARG A 191 -52.12 -24.40 -10.48
N LYS A 192 -52.99 -25.42 -10.43
CA LYS A 192 -53.60 -26.17 -11.56
C LYS A 192 -54.40 -25.36 -12.62
N GLN A 193 -54.31 -24.03 -12.67
CA GLN A 193 -55.24 -23.17 -13.43
C GLN A 193 -54.69 -22.53 -14.72
N LEU A 194 -53.40 -22.67 -15.07
CA LEU A 194 -52.83 -22.01 -16.25
C LEU A 194 -52.31 -22.99 -17.32
N SER A 195 -52.44 -22.60 -18.59
CA SER A 195 -51.77 -23.25 -19.72
C SER A 195 -50.24 -23.27 -19.53
N PRO A 196 -49.53 -24.34 -19.95
CA PRO A 196 -48.08 -24.48 -19.80
C PRO A 196 -47.28 -23.30 -20.38
N ILE A 197 -47.76 -22.72 -21.48
CA ILE A 197 -47.10 -21.59 -22.17
C ILE A 197 -47.20 -20.32 -21.32
N ILE A 198 -48.39 -20.04 -20.78
CA ILE A 198 -48.64 -18.87 -19.94
C ILE A 198 -47.91 -19.02 -18.60
N GLN A 199 -47.85 -20.25 -18.07
CA GLN A 199 -47.10 -20.57 -16.87
C GLN A 199 -45.60 -20.33 -17.05
N ALA A 200 -45.01 -20.82 -18.14
CA ALA A 200 -43.59 -20.60 -18.43
C ALA A 200 -43.24 -19.11 -18.62
N TYR A 201 -44.13 -18.35 -19.27
CA TYR A 201 -43.99 -16.90 -19.44
C TYR A 201 -44.09 -16.16 -18.09
N SER A 202 -45.06 -16.53 -17.25
CA SER A 202 -45.27 -15.90 -15.94
C SER A 202 -44.10 -16.17 -14.97
N VAL A 203 -43.63 -17.41 -14.93
CA VAL A 203 -42.46 -17.82 -14.12
C VAL A 203 -41.21 -17.03 -14.52
N LYS A 204 -41.00 -16.84 -15.83
CA LYS A 204 -39.87 -16.05 -16.33
C LYS A 204 -39.96 -14.59 -15.88
N LEU A 205 -41.11 -13.95 -16.10
CA LEU A 205 -41.34 -12.55 -15.72
C LEU A 205 -41.20 -12.34 -14.21
N GLU A 206 -41.68 -13.29 -13.41
CA GLU A 206 -41.62 -13.19 -11.95
C GLU A 206 -40.21 -13.42 -11.40
N ALA A 207 -39.44 -14.34 -11.97
CA ALA A 207 -38.03 -14.51 -11.65
C ALA A 207 -37.24 -13.20 -11.88
N GLU A 208 -37.50 -12.52 -13.00
CA GLU A 208 -36.86 -11.25 -13.35
C GLU A 208 -37.24 -10.12 -12.37
N ARG A 209 -38.52 -10.03 -11.98
CA ARG A 209 -38.98 -9.05 -10.97
C ARG A 209 -38.28 -9.26 -9.63
N TRP A 210 -38.16 -10.52 -9.20
CA TRP A 210 -37.49 -10.85 -7.95
C TRP A 210 -36.00 -10.56 -7.97
N LEU A 211 -35.31 -10.79 -9.09
CA LEU A 211 -33.89 -10.40 -9.25
C LEU A 211 -33.71 -8.88 -9.14
N TYR A 212 -34.61 -8.10 -9.76
CA TYR A 212 -34.54 -6.63 -9.64
C TYR A 212 -34.83 -6.15 -8.21
N LYS A 213 -35.85 -6.72 -7.55
CA LYS A 213 -36.18 -6.43 -6.15
C LYS A 213 -35.03 -6.81 -5.22
N ALA A 214 -34.34 -7.92 -5.48
CA ALA A 214 -33.18 -8.33 -4.71
C ALA A 214 -32.06 -7.28 -4.76
N GLY A 215 -31.84 -6.62 -5.90
CA GLY A 215 -30.93 -5.48 -6.00
C GLY A 215 -31.33 -4.31 -5.09
N SER A 216 -32.63 -4.00 -5.04
CA SER A 216 -33.15 -2.95 -4.14
C SER A 216 -32.96 -3.34 -2.67
N VAL A 217 -33.23 -4.60 -2.32
CA VAL A 217 -33.02 -5.12 -0.96
C VAL A 217 -31.53 -5.11 -0.58
N GLN A 218 -30.63 -5.46 -1.49
CA GLN A 218 -29.18 -5.38 -1.29
C GLN A 218 -28.75 -3.96 -0.91
N TRP A 219 -29.17 -2.96 -1.70
CA TRP A 219 -28.81 -1.57 -1.44
C TRP A 219 -29.50 -0.99 -0.21
N LEU A 220 -30.72 -1.43 0.10
CA LEU A 220 -31.40 -1.11 1.36
C LEU A 220 -30.65 -1.69 2.55
N PHE A 221 -30.20 -2.95 2.47
CA PHE A 221 -29.41 -3.58 3.52
C PHE A 221 -28.09 -2.83 3.73
N LEU A 222 -27.37 -2.49 2.66
CA LEU A 222 -26.15 -1.68 2.73
C LEU A 222 -26.40 -0.29 3.32
N LEU A 223 -27.55 0.32 3.01
CA LEU A 223 -27.96 1.61 3.58
C LEU A 223 -28.26 1.49 5.07
N ILE A 224 -28.98 0.45 5.50
CA ILE A 224 -29.27 0.18 6.92
C ILE A 224 -27.97 -0.06 7.67
N LEU A 225 -27.11 -0.94 7.16
CA LEU A 225 -25.83 -1.28 7.76
C LEU A 225 -24.91 -0.05 7.84
N GLY A 226 -24.82 0.70 6.74
CA GLY A 226 -24.05 1.94 6.67
C GLY A 226 -24.54 2.99 7.65
N ASN A 227 -25.86 3.16 7.81
CA ASN A 227 -26.39 4.09 8.82
C ASN A 227 -26.19 3.57 10.25
N TYR A 228 -26.40 2.28 10.49
CA TYR A 228 -26.20 1.66 11.80
C TYR A 228 -24.77 1.85 12.31
N TYR A 229 -23.78 1.60 11.44
CA TYR A 229 -22.36 1.83 11.72
C TYR A 229 -21.89 3.27 11.46
N LYS A 230 -22.81 4.21 11.16
CA LYS A 230 -22.51 5.62 10.88
C LYS A 230 -21.43 5.85 9.80
N VAL A 231 -21.40 4.98 8.79
CA VAL A 231 -20.51 5.08 7.63
C VAL A 231 -20.87 6.34 6.82
N GLY A 232 -19.96 7.31 6.75
CA GLY A 232 -20.21 8.59 6.08
C GLY A 232 -20.53 8.51 4.58
N SER A 233 -20.19 7.40 3.92
CA SER A 233 -20.52 7.13 2.51
C SER A 233 -21.84 6.38 2.30
N SER A 234 -22.67 6.22 3.33
CA SER A 234 -23.98 5.55 3.25
C SER A 234 -24.92 6.20 2.21
N TYR A 235 -24.73 7.48 1.89
CA TYR A 235 -25.44 8.18 0.81
C TYR A 235 -25.27 7.50 -0.56
N LEU A 236 -24.15 6.82 -0.81
CA LEU A 236 -23.96 6.06 -2.06
C LEU A 236 -24.98 4.93 -2.15
N ALA A 237 -25.26 4.24 -1.04
CA ALA A 237 -26.28 3.18 -1.02
C ALA A 237 -27.68 3.76 -1.25
N LEU A 238 -27.98 4.94 -0.71
CA LEU A 238 -29.24 5.65 -0.96
C LEU A 238 -29.39 6.00 -2.46
N VAL A 239 -28.32 6.53 -3.07
CA VAL A 239 -28.28 6.90 -4.49
C VAL A 239 -28.41 5.68 -5.41
N TRP A 240 -27.91 4.51 -5.01
CA TRP A 240 -28.10 3.25 -5.73
C TRP A 240 -29.44 2.55 -5.40
N LEU A 241 -30.18 3.01 -4.40
CA LEU A 241 -31.50 2.50 -4.02
C LEU A 241 -32.64 3.29 -4.68
N VAL A 242 -32.66 4.62 -4.50
CA VAL A 242 -33.84 5.46 -4.78
C VAL A 242 -34.14 5.60 -6.28
N PRO A 243 -33.19 6.00 -7.15
CA PRO A 243 -33.48 6.18 -8.56
C PRO A 243 -33.90 4.87 -9.27
N PRO A 244 -33.25 3.70 -9.06
CA PRO A 244 -33.72 2.43 -9.60
C PRO A 244 -35.10 2.03 -9.08
N THR A 245 -35.35 2.14 -7.76
CA THR A 245 -36.67 1.79 -7.20
C THR A 245 -37.79 2.70 -7.72
N PHE A 246 -37.54 4.00 -7.87
CA PHE A 246 -38.49 4.93 -8.47
C PHE A 246 -38.76 4.61 -9.95
N ALA A 247 -37.71 4.33 -10.72
CA ALA A 247 -37.84 3.90 -12.11
C ALA A 247 -38.65 2.60 -12.25
N TYR A 248 -38.43 1.63 -11.35
CA TYR A 248 -39.21 0.40 -11.27
C TYR A 248 -40.67 0.64 -10.86
N GLY A 249 -40.90 1.50 -9.88
CA GLY A 249 -42.23 1.88 -9.43
C GLY A 249 -43.05 2.54 -10.55
N LEU A 250 -42.45 3.45 -11.32
CA LEU A 250 -43.08 4.00 -12.53
C LEU A 250 -43.45 2.90 -13.53
N LEU A 251 -42.56 1.93 -13.77
CA LEU A 251 -42.83 0.80 -14.68
C LEU A 251 -43.98 -0.10 -14.20
N GLU A 252 -44.16 -0.32 -12.90
CA GLU A 252 -45.27 -1.13 -12.36
C GLU A 252 -46.57 -0.32 -12.22
N ALA A 253 -46.50 0.98 -11.89
CA ALA A 253 -47.65 1.84 -11.72
C ALA A 253 -48.32 2.21 -13.06
N THR A 254 -47.56 2.28 -14.16
CA THR A 254 -48.08 2.67 -15.48
C THR A 254 -48.30 1.48 -16.42
N LEU A 255 -49.30 0.62 -16.16
CA LEU A 255 -50.04 -0.23 -17.12
C LEU A 255 -50.03 -1.74 -16.85
N SER A 256 -51.15 -2.37 -17.23
CA SER A 256 -51.34 -3.82 -17.29
C SER A 256 -50.21 -4.52 -18.08
N PRO A 257 -49.92 -5.81 -17.82
CA PRO A 257 -48.82 -6.57 -18.42
C PRO A 257 -48.80 -6.61 -19.96
N ALA A 258 -49.90 -6.19 -20.60
CA ALA A 258 -50.13 -6.26 -22.03
C ALA A 258 -49.63 -5.06 -22.85
N ARG A 259 -49.16 -3.94 -22.24
CA ARG A 259 -49.07 -2.66 -22.98
C ARG A 259 -47.76 -1.86 -22.98
N LEU A 260 -46.66 -2.27 -22.33
CA LEU A 260 -45.41 -1.52 -22.47
C LEU A 260 -44.48 -2.10 -23.56
N PRO A 261 -44.22 -1.37 -24.67
CA PRO A 261 -43.25 -1.80 -25.65
C PRO A 261 -41.84 -1.84 -25.02
N LYS A 262 -41.06 -2.87 -25.39
CA LYS A 262 -39.67 -3.10 -24.92
C LYS A 262 -38.78 -1.82 -24.87
N PRO A 263 -38.82 -0.88 -25.83
CA PRO A 263 -38.01 0.34 -25.77
C PRO A 263 -38.29 1.23 -24.55
N LEU A 264 -39.53 1.36 -24.08
CA LEU A 264 -39.84 2.18 -22.90
C LEU A 264 -39.26 1.56 -21.63
N LYS A 265 -39.23 0.23 -21.50
CA LYS A 265 -38.61 -0.44 -20.36
C LYS A 265 -37.10 -0.18 -20.26
N LEU A 266 -36.43 -0.13 -21.42
CA LEU A 266 -35.00 0.17 -21.50
C LEU A 266 -34.73 1.64 -21.17
N ALA A 267 -35.55 2.57 -21.69
CA ALA A 267 -35.41 3.99 -21.39
C ALA A 267 -35.56 4.29 -19.89
N THR A 268 -36.58 3.71 -19.23
CA THR A 268 -36.80 3.92 -17.80
C THR A 268 -35.65 3.34 -16.95
N LEU A 269 -35.08 2.19 -17.35
CA LEU A 269 -33.90 1.64 -16.71
C LEU A 269 -32.68 2.57 -16.85
N LEU A 270 -32.42 3.08 -18.05
CA LEU A 270 -31.29 3.97 -18.30
C LEU A 270 -31.42 5.27 -17.51
N ILE A 271 -32.63 5.83 -17.41
CA ILE A 271 -32.91 7.00 -16.59
C ILE A 271 -32.70 6.68 -15.10
N GLY A 272 -33.15 5.51 -14.63
CA GLY A 272 -32.96 5.08 -13.23
C GLY A 272 -31.49 4.81 -12.87
N LEU A 273 -30.65 4.40 -13.83
CA LEU A 273 -29.23 4.11 -13.60
C LEU A 273 -28.31 5.31 -13.86
N ALA A 274 -28.75 6.33 -14.58
CA ALA A 274 -27.92 7.49 -14.88
C ALA A 274 -27.47 8.25 -13.62
N PRO A 275 -28.35 8.64 -12.67
CA PRO A 275 -27.93 9.33 -11.45
C PRO A 275 -26.91 8.54 -10.62
N PRO A 276 -27.11 7.25 -10.27
CA PRO A 276 -26.12 6.53 -9.49
C PRO A 276 -24.78 6.41 -10.18
N ILE A 277 -24.74 6.13 -11.49
CA ILE A 277 -23.48 6.04 -12.25
C ILE A 277 -22.75 7.38 -12.26
N LEU A 278 -23.46 8.49 -12.53
CA LEU A 278 -22.85 9.82 -12.58
C LEU A 278 -22.30 10.26 -11.23
N ILE A 279 -23.02 9.97 -10.13
CA ILE A 279 -22.61 10.36 -8.78
C ILE A 279 -21.45 9.50 -8.27
N SER A 280 -21.43 8.19 -8.55
CA SER A 280 -20.46 7.27 -7.93
C SER A 280 -19.22 6.98 -8.78
N SER A 281 -19.27 7.14 -10.11
CA SER A 281 -18.18 6.74 -11.01
C SER A 281 -16.85 7.44 -10.71
N GLY A 282 -16.86 8.75 -10.47
CA GLY A 282 -15.66 9.52 -10.11
C GLY A 282 -14.99 9.00 -8.83
N THR A 283 -15.80 8.66 -7.82
CA THR A 283 -15.32 8.10 -6.56
C THR A 283 -14.69 6.72 -6.76
N PHE A 284 -15.33 5.84 -7.52
CA PHE A 284 -14.78 4.50 -7.80
C PHE A 284 -13.48 4.57 -8.61
N ILE A 285 -13.42 5.41 -9.64
CA ILE A 285 -12.20 5.62 -10.45
C ILE A 285 -11.06 6.14 -9.57
N ARG A 286 -11.35 7.15 -8.74
CA ARG A 286 -10.36 7.73 -7.84
C ARG A 286 -9.85 6.71 -6.83
N LEU A 287 -10.75 5.92 -6.23
CA LEU A 287 -10.37 4.90 -5.25
C LEU A 287 -9.49 3.80 -5.86
N VAL A 288 -9.81 3.33 -7.07
CA VAL A 288 -8.94 2.41 -7.82
C VAL A 288 -7.56 3.03 -8.05
N GLY A 289 -7.51 4.28 -8.54
CA GLY A 289 -6.26 5.00 -8.76
C GLY A 289 -5.42 5.15 -7.49
N THR A 290 -6.07 5.51 -6.38
CA THR A 290 -5.44 5.57 -5.06
C THR A 290 -4.89 4.21 -4.66
N MET A 291 -5.67 3.13 -4.73
CA MET A 291 -5.24 1.77 -4.39
C MET A 291 -4.03 1.30 -5.21
N ILE A 292 -4.01 1.58 -6.51
CA ILE A 292 -2.89 1.23 -7.41
C ILE A 292 -1.63 1.96 -6.97
N ALA A 293 -1.70 3.27 -6.81
CA ALA A 293 -0.53 4.08 -6.48
C ALA A 293 0.06 3.75 -5.09
N THR A 294 -0.86 3.48 -4.16
CA THR A 294 -0.65 2.98 -2.80
C THR A 294 0.20 1.69 -2.89
N TRP A 295 -0.27 0.61 -3.52
CA TRP A 295 0.48 -0.66 -3.59
C TRP A 295 1.80 -0.63 -4.37
N VAL A 296 1.91 0.17 -5.42
CA VAL A 296 3.11 0.24 -6.27
C VAL A 296 4.31 0.85 -5.53
N ARG A 297 4.10 1.54 -4.41
CA ARG A 297 5.14 2.26 -3.66
C ARG A 297 5.27 1.78 -2.20
N PHE A 298 4.63 0.67 -1.86
CA PHE A 298 4.46 0.22 -0.47
C PHE A 298 5.44 -0.81 0.05
N ASP A 299 6.27 -1.42 -0.79
CA ASP A 299 7.21 -2.42 -0.27
C ASP A 299 8.27 -1.72 0.60
N ARG A 300 8.15 -1.85 1.93
CA ARG A 300 9.19 -1.39 2.87
C ARG A 300 10.47 -2.17 2.69
N ASN A 301 10.42 -3.45 2.32
CA ASN A 301 11.58 -4.31 2.14
C ASN A 301 11.59 -4.84 0.70
N PRO A 302 12.25 -4.16 -0.27
CA PRO A 302 12.19 -4.48 -1.69
C PRO A 302 12.17 -5.97 -2.00
N GLY A 303 11.08 -6.45 -2.61
CA GLY A 303 10.91 -7.86 -2.98
C GLY A 303 10.33 -8.73 -1.88
N SER A 304 9.96 -8.19 -0.72
CA SER A 304 9.32 -8.94 0.36
C SER A 304 7.85 -9.25 0.04
N THR A 305 7.21 -8.40 -0.74
CA THR A 305 5.80 -8.55 -1.12
C THR A 305 5.64 -9.47 -2.33
N PRO A 306 4.65 -10.39 -2.33
CA PRO A 306 4.35 -11.19 -3.51
C PRO A 306 3.87 -10.32 -4.68
N GLU A 307 4.43 -10.57 -5.88
CA GLU A 307 4.14 -9.78 -7.09
C GLU A 307 2.65 -9.78 -7.49
N TRP A 308 1.91 -10.83 -7.14
CA TRP A 308 0.48 -10.99 -7.45
C TRP A 308 -0.44 -10.25 -6.46
N LEU A 309 0.05 -9.84 -5.28
CA LEU A 309 -0.80 -9.36 -4.19
C LEU A 309 -1.57 -8.08 -4.57
N GLY A 310 -0.88 -7.10 -5.17
CA GLY A 310 -1.51 -5.86 -5.61
C GLY A 310 -2.62 -6.11 -6.65
N ASN A 311 -2.39 -7.05 -7.57
CA ASN A 311 -3.39 -7.44 -8.56
C ASN A 311 -4.61 -8.09 -7.92
N VAL A 312 -4.44 -8.95 -6.90
CA VAL A 312 -5.56 -9.55 -6.16
C VAL A 312 -6.43 -8.48 -5.52
N ILE A 313 -5.81 -7.51 -4.86
CA ILE A 313 -6.53 -6.46 -4.14
C ILE A 313 -7.34 -5.58 -5.10
N VAL A 314 -6.73 -5.14 -6.21
CA VAL A 314 -7.43 -4.37 -7.26
C VAL A 314 -8.55 -5.22 -7.87
N ALA A 315 -8.30 -6.49 -8.16
CA ALA A 315 -9.29 -7.38 -8.76
C ALA A 315 -10.50 -7.63 -7.85
N ILE A 316 -10.28 -7.84 -6.55
CA ILE A 316 -11.35 -8.02 -5.56
C ILE A 316 -12.19 -6.75 -5.48
N PHE A 317 -11.55 -5.59 -5.35
CA PHE A 317 -12.26 -4.32 -5.25
C PHE A 317 -13.12 -4.06 -6.51
N VAL A 318 -12.53 -4.21 -7.70
CA VAL A 318 -13.25 -4.05 -8.97
C VAL A 318 -14.39 -5.05 -9.08
N ALA A 319 -14.19 -6.32 -8.69
CA ALA A 319 -15.23 -7.33 -8.71
C ALA A 319 -16.40 -6.98 -7.80
N VAL A 320 -16.13 -6.50 -6.58
CA VAL A 320 -17.16 -6.04 -5.64
C VAL A 320 -17.95 -4.88 -6.22
N VAL A 321 -17.28 -3.85 -6.74
CA VAL A 321 -17.95 -2.69 -7.35
C VAL A 321 -18.80 -3.12 -8.54
N VAL A 322 -18.27 -3.94 -9.44
CA VAL A 322 -18.98 -4.45 -10.61
C VAL A 322 -20.21 -5.26 -10.20
N CYS A 323 -20.10 -6.18 -9.24
CA CYS A 323 -21.23 -6.96 -8.74
C CYS A 323 -22.32 -6.09 -8.09
N LEU A 324 -21.92 -5.13 -7.25
CA LEU A 324 -22.87 -4.24 -6.54
C LEU A 324 -23.64 -3.35 -7.52
N THR A 325 -22.93 -2.74 -8.47
CA THR A 325 -23.50 -1.73 -9.39
C THR A 325 -24.28 -2.36 -10.54
N LEU A 326 -23.89 -3.54 -11.00
CA LEU A 326 -24.57 -4.19 -12.13
C LEU A 326 -25.84 -4.94 -11.75
N VAL A 327 -26.17 -5.08 -10.46
CA VAL A 327 -27.29 -5.91 -9.97
C VAL A 327 -28.61 -5.62 -10.70
N TYR A 328 -28.88 -4.34 -10.99
CA TYR A 328 -30.05 -3.89 -11.72
C TYR A 328 -29.95 -4.10 -13.24
N LEU A 329 -28.77 -3.90 -13.84
CA LEU A 329 -28.57 -4.02 -15.28
C LEU A 329 -28.65 -5.49 -15.73
N LEU A 330 -28.06 -6.39 -14.95
CA LEU A 330 -27.98 -7.82 -15.23
C LEU A 330 -29.35 -8.49 -15.31
N SER A 331 -30.31 -8.04 -14.48
CA SER A 331 -31.71 -8.48 -14.54
C SER A 331 -32.35 -8.25 -15.92
N TYR A 332 -31.92 -7.21 -16.65
CA TYR A 332 -32.41 -6.87 -18.00
C TYR A 332 -31.56 -7.46 -19.13
N VAL A 333 -30.30 -7.83 -18.89
CA VAL A 333 -29.48 -8.54 -19.90
C VAL A 333 -30.12 -9.87 -20.31
N HIS A 334 -30.86 -10.51 -19.41
CA HIS A 334 -31.66 -11.70 -19.72
C HIS A 334 -32.86 -11.44 -20.64
N LEU A 335 -33.38 -10.20 -20.67
CA LEU A 335 -34.53 -9.79 -21.47
C LEU A 335 -34.16 -9.45 -22.92
N SER A 336 -33.01 -8.80 -23.11
CA SER A 336 -32.59 -8.31 -24.42
C SER A 336 -32.09 -9.43 -25.35
N GLY A 337 -31.73 -10.59 -24.79
CA GLY A 337 -31.07 -11.66 -25.54
C GLY A 337 -29.61 -11.35 -25.90
N VAL A 338 -29.11 -10.17 -25.52
CA VAL A 338 -27.79 -9.64 -25.89
C VAL A 338 -26.67 -10.21 -25.01
N LYS A 339 -26.99 -11.11 -24.07
CA LYS A 339 -26.00 -11.72 -23.15
C LYS A 339 -24.76 -12.28 -23.85
N ARG A 340 -24.93 -12.95 -25.00
CA ARG A 340 -23.82 -13.53 -25.77
C ARG A 340 -22.91 -12.43 -26.31
N LEU A 341 -23.50 -11.35 -26.84
CA LEU A 341 -22.75 -10.22 -27.37
C LEU A 341 -21.97 -9.50 -26.24
N ILE A 342 -22.58 -9.31 -25.06
CA ILE A 342 -21.89 -8.69 -23.92
C ILE A 342 -20.72 -9.55 -23.44
N ILE A 343 -20.92 -10.86 -23.30
CA ILE A 343 -19.85 -11.79 -22.91
C ILE A 343 -18.72 -11.78 -23.95
N LEU A 344 -19.05 -11.88 -25.24
CA LEU A 344 -18.05 -11.84 -26.32
C LEU A 344 -17.29 -10.51 -26.33
N SER A 345 -17.98 -9.38 -26.15
CA SER A 345 -17.35 -8.06 -26.09
C SER A 345 -16.43 -7.93 -24.88
N ALA A 346 -16.86 -8.40 -23.71
CA ALA A 346 -16.03 -8.40 -22.51
C ALA A 346 -14.79 -9.29 -22.67
N CYS A 347 -14.95 -10.50 -23.23
CA CYS A 347 -13.82 -11.39 -23.55
C CYS A 347 -12.87 -10.78 -24.59
N LEU A 348 -13.40 -10.07 -25.59
CA LEU A 348 -12.60 -9.37 -26.59
C LEU A 348 -11.80 -8.24 -25.95
N VAL A 349 -12.44 -7.38 -25.15
CA VAL A 349 -11.76 -6.28 -24.43
C VAL A 349 -10.68 -6.84 -23.50
N PHE A 350 -10.98 -7.92 -22.78
CA PHE A 350 -10.01 -8.61 -21.93
C PHE A 350 -8.82 -9.16 -22.73
N GLY A 351 -9.08 -9.89 -23.83
CA GLY A 351 -8.04 -10.44 -24.70
C GLY A 351 -7.17 -9.35 -25.34
N LEU A 352 -7.78 -8.25 -25.81
CA LEU A 352 -7.07 -7.08 -26.32
C LEU A 352 -6.20 -6.44 -25.23
N SER A 353 -6.70 -6.34 -24.00
CA SER A 353 -5.95 -5.77 -22.89
C SER A 353 -4.73 -6.62 -22.54
N ILE A 354 -4.88 -7.95 -22.52
CA ILE A 354 -3.74 -8.86 -22.35
C ILE A 354 -2.75 -8.71 -23.50
N ALA A 355 -3.22 -8.65 -24.75
CA ALA A 355 -2.34 -8.51 -25.91
C ALA A 355 -1.56 -7.19 -25.86
N VAL A 356 -2.19 -6.09 -25.49
CA VAL A 356 -1.55 -4.78 -25.30
C VAL A 356 -0.48 -4.83 -24.21
N VAL A 357 -0.77 -5.50 -23.08
CA VAL A 357 0.18 -5.69 -21.99
C VAL A 357 1.35 -6.59 -22.39
N ALA A 358 1.08 -7.72 -23.05
CA ALA A 358 2.09 -8.70 -23.45
C ALA A 358 3.01 -8.17 -24.56
N SER A 359 2.50 -7.33 -25.45
CA SER A 359 3.27 -6.70 -26.52
C SER A 359 4.09 -5.50 -26.04
N GLY A 360 3.83 -4.98 -24.83
CA GLY A 360 4.50 -3.79 -24.30
C GLY A 360 4.16 -2.50 -25.04
N ILE A 361 3.11 -2.48 -25.88
CA ILE A 361 2.67 -1.29 -26.64
C ILE A 361 2.35 -0.14 -25.68
N VAL A 362 1.69 -0.45 -24.57
CA VAL A 362 1.42 0.50 -23.50
C VAL A 362 2.42 0.23 -22.39
N PRO A 363 3.44 1.10 -22.22
CA PRO A 363 4.46 0.88 -21.22
C PRO A 363 3.88 1.08 -19.81
N PRO A 364 4.31 0.27 -18.81
CA PRO A 364 3.86 0.40 -17.43
C PRO A 364 4.36 1.67 -16.75
N PHE A 365 5.51 2.18 -17.21
CA PHE A 365 6.16 3.38 -16.70
C PHE A 365 6.47 4.34 -17.85
N THR A 366 6.41 5.64 -17.57
CA THR A 366 6.73 6.71 -18.51
C THR A 366 7.71 7.68 -17.86
N ASN A 367 8.16 8.70 -18.59
CA ASN A 367 8.99 9.75 -18.00
C ASN A 367 8.26 10.52 -16.90
N ASP A 368 6.93 10.65 -17.02
CA ASP A 368 6.07 11.35 -16.04
C ASP A 368 5.70 10.44 -14.87
N ILE A 369 5.45 9.15 -15.16
CA ILE A 369 5.11 8.11 -14.17
C ILE A 369 6.28 7.15 -14.08
N ALA A 370 7.32 7.60 -13.39
CA ALA A 370 8.60 6.90 -13.34
C ALA A 370 8.60 5.75 -12.32
N ARG A 371 9.33 4.68 -12.65
CA ARG A 371 9.68 3.61 -11.70
C ARG A 371 10.76 4.12 -10.75
N ALA A 372 10.50 4.06 -9.44
CA ALA A 372 11.48 4.41 -8.43
C ALA A 372 12.54 3.29 -8.32
N VAL A 373 13.81 3.62 -8.54
CA VAL A 373 14.96 2.71 -8.43
C VAL A 373 16.02 3.34 -7.54
N ASN A 374 16.70 2.53 -6.74
CA ASN A 374 17.83 2.95 -5.94
C ASN A 374 19.08 2.31 -6.54
N VAL A 375 20.13 3.12 -6.70
CA VAL A 375 21.45 2.66 -7.14
C VAL A 375 22.43 3.10 -6.07
N VAL A 376 23.01 2.13 -5.38
CA VAL A 376 23.87 2.39 -4.22
C VAL A 376 25.15 1.57 -4.36
N GLN A 377 26.30 2.23 -4.31
CA GLN A 377 27.57 1.57 -4.05
C GLN A 377 27.59 1.12 -2.60
N VAL A 378 27.73 -0.18 -2.37
CA VAL A 378 27.82 -0.79 -1.05
C VAL A 378 29.26 -1.22 -0.80
N VAL A 379 29.78 -0.82 0.36
CA VAL A 379 31.08 -1.26 0.87
C VAL A 379 30.82 -1.97 2.19
N ASP A 380 30.92 -3.29 2.17
CA ASP A 380 30.66 -4.14 3.33
C ASP A 380 31.98 -4.58 3.96
N SER A 381 32.27 -4.06 5.16
CA SER A 381 33.45 -4.37 5.96
C SER A 381 33.19 -5.40 7.06
N THR A 382 32.06 -6.11 7.01
CA THR A 382 31.68 -7.08 8.04
C THR A 382 32.64 -8.27 8.10
N GLY A 383 33.31 -8.44 9.24
CA GLY A 383 34.07 -9.66 9.57
C GLY A 383 35.24 -9.98 8.64
N LYS A 384 35.75 -9.00 7.88
CA LYS A 384 36.82 -9.17 6.90
C LYS A 384 37.88 -8.08 7.03
N GLU A 385 39.15 -8.46 6.86
CA GLU A 385 40.27 -7.50 6.78
C GLU A 385 40.17 -6.59 5.55
N ASP A 386 39.61 -7.10 4.44
CA ASP A 386 39.32 -6.32 3.24
C ASP A 386 37.81 -6.24 2.97
N PRO A 387 37.26 -5.02 2.80
CA PRO A 387 35.83 -4.83 2.56
C PRO A 387 35.44 -5.29 1.15
N SER A 388 34.27 -5.90 1.03
CA SER A 388 33.68 -6.23 -0.27
C SER A 388 32.89 -5.05 -0.83
N SER A 389 33.13 -4.73 -2.11
CA SER A 389 32.58 -3.55 -2.80
C SER A 389 31.72 -3.97 -4.00
N PHE A 390 30.47 -3.54 -4.04
CA PHE A 390 29.55 -3.84 -5.14
C PHE A 390 28.48 -2.76 -5.30
N VAL A 391 27.99 -2.57 -6.52
CA VAL A 391 26.81 -1.72 -6.78
C VAL A 391 25.56 -2.56 -6.65
N SER A 392 24.62 -2.08 -5.85
CA SER A 392 23.29 -2.66 -5.64
C SER A 392 22.22 -1.81 -6.35
N ILE A 393 21.37 -2.48 -7.13
CA ILE A 393 20.15 -1.89 -7.71
C ILE A 393 18.93 -2.59 -7.11
N PHE A 394 17.99 -1.81 -6.60
CA PHE A 394 16.73 -2.32 -6.05
C PHE A 394 15.58 -1.32 -6.23
N SER A 395 14.34 -1.81 -6.14
CA SER A 395 13.14 -0.98 -6.28
C SER A 395 12.10 -1.36 -5.24
N THR A 396 11.45 -0.36 -4.66
CA THR A 396 10.27 -0.56 -3.79
C THR A 396 9.01 -0.86 -4.59
N THR A 397 9.07 -0.75 -5.92
CA THR A 397 7.99 -1.14 -6.82
C THR A 397 8.06 -2.65 -7.08
N PRO A 398 6.97 -3.39 -6.81
CA PRO A 398 6.95 -4.85 -6.98
C PRO A 398 7.36 -5.29 -8.38
N GLY A 399 8.09 -6.40 -8.46
CA GLY A 399 8.52 -7.02 -9.70
C GLY A 399 10.04 -7.02 -9.90
N LYS A 400 10.45 -7.71 -10.97
CA LYS A 400 11.85 -7.87 -11.34
C LYS A 400 12.45 -6.60 -11.92
N LEU A 401 13.79 -6.52 -11.94
CA LEU A 401 14.56 -5.42 -12.52
C LEU A 401 15.21 -5.79 -13.87
N THR A 402 14.64 -6.78 -14.55
CA THR A 402 15.23 -7.38 -15.75
C THR A 402 15.39 -6.36 -16.87
N LYS A 403 14.40 -5.49 -17.10
CA LYS A 403 14.45 -4.50 -18.18
C LYS A 403 15.45 -3.39 -17.91
N GLU A 404 15.57 -2.95 -16.67
CA GLU A 404 16.54 -1.96 -16.22
C GLU A 404 17.96 -2.50 -16.39
N VAL A 405 18.20 -3.72 -15.91
CA VAL A 405 19.52 -4.36 -15.96
C VAL A 405 19.93 -4.73 -17.39
N GLU A 406 19.02 -5.23 -18.22
CA GLU A 406 19.25 -5.50 -19.64
C GLU A 406 19.75 -4.24 -20.38
N GLN A 407 19.16 -3.08 -20.08
CA GLN A 407 19.54 -1.82 -20.71
C GLN A 407 20.85 -1.25 -20.15
N VAL A 408 21.07 -1.34 -18.83
CA VAL A 408 22.30 -0.84 -18.19
C VAL A 408 23.51 -1.64 -18.66
N ASN A 409 23.38 -2.96 -18.77
CA ASN A 409 24.41 -3.88 -19.28
C ASN A 409 25.80 -3.71 -18.62
N GLU A 410 25.84 -3.74 -17.28
CA GLU A 410 27.06 -3.58 -16.45
C GLU A 410 27.35 -4.83 -15.58
N GLY A 411 26.95 -6.02 -16.05
CA GLY A 411 27.24 -7.29 -15.37
C GLY A 411 26.42 -7.56 -14.11
N PHE A 412 25.21 -7.00 -14.01
CA PHE A 412 24.33 -7.22 -12.86
C PHE A 412 23.76 -8.64 -12.83
N ILE A 413 23.82 -9.25 -11.65
CA ILE A 413 23.18 -10.54 -11.36
C ILE A 413 22.09 -10.30 -10.32
N CYS A 414 20.85 -10.57 -10.69
CA CYS A 414 19.66 -10.36 -9.87
C CYS A 414 19.19 -11.64 -9.19
N GLY A 415 18.75 -11.54 -7.94
CA GLY A 415 18.32 -12.72 -7.18
C GLY A 415 17.65 -12.38 -5.86
N ARG A 416 17.07 -13.41 -5.23
CA ARG A 416 16.51 -13.35 -3.86
C ARG A 416 17.47 -13.90 -2.80
N ASP A 417 18.51 -14.57 -3.25
CA ASP A 417 19.69 -15.01 -2.50
C ASP A 417 20.62 -13.85 -2.12
N LYS A 418 20.49 -12.72 -2.83
CA LYS A 418 21.31 -11.52 -2.69
C LYS A 418 20.70 -10.49 -1.73
N VAL A 419 20.43 -10.93 -0.50
CA VAL A 419 19.82 -10.06 0.51
C VAL A 419 20.85 -9.10 1.09
N VAL A 420 20.63 -7.79 0.91
CA VAL A 420 21.41 -6.75 1.60
C VAL A 420 20.54 -6.14 2.67
N ASP A 421 21.05 -6.11 3.89
CA ASP A 421 20.44 -5.40 4.99
C ASP A 421 21.08 -4.01 5.10
N PHE A 422 20.40 -2.96 4.67
CA PHE A 422 20.86 -1.57 4.86
C PHE A 422 20.48 -1.08 6.27
N VAL A 423 20.60 -1.95 7.27
CA VAL A 423 20.35 -1.78 8.72
C VAL A 423 18.86 -1.69 9.10
N THR A 424 18.19 -2.79 8.80
CA THR A 424 16.78 -3.20 8.96
C THR A 424 15.80 -2.65 7.91
N PHE A 425 16.34 -2.07 6.84
CA PHE A 425 15.73 -2.10 5.52
C PHE A 425 16.38 -3.25 4.72
N SER A 426 15.68 -4.37 4.60
CA SER A 426 16.20 -5.55 3.90
C SER A 426 15.76 -5.55 2.44
N VAL A 427 16.72 -5.46 1.53
CA VAL A 427 16.52 -5.68 0.10
C VAL A 427 16.45 -7.19 -0.14
N LYS A 428 15.23 -7.75 -0.14
CA LYS A 428 14.98 -9.20 -0.35
C LYS A 428 15.07 -9.61 -1.82
N TYR A 429 14.91 -8.67 -2.74
CA TYR A 429 15.19 -8.84 -4.17
C TYR A 429 15.96 -7.62 -4.67
N GLY A 430 17.12 -7.86 -5.27
CA GLY A 430 17.97 -6.83 -5.86
C GLY A 430 18.96 -7.42 -6.85
N CYS A 431 19.71 -6.53 -7.49
CA CYS A 431 20.74 -6.90 -8.46
C CYS A 431 22.09 -6.33 -8.02
N TRP A 432 23.13 -7.17 -8.05
CA TRP A 432 24.49 -6.75 -7.71
C TRP A 432 25.42 -6.83 -8.90
N ALA A 433 26.34 -5.87 -9.01
CA ALA A 433 27.49 -5.92 -9.89
C ALA A 433 28.75 -5.54 -9.11
N TYR A 434 29.76 -6.41 -9.07
CA TYR A 434 31.03 -6.13 -8.40
C TYR A 434 31.85 -5.09 -9.16
N ASN A 435 32.70 -4.35 -8.45
CA ASN A 435 33.62 -3.42 -9.08
C ASN A 435 34.81 -4.17 -9.69
N GLU A 436 35.18 -3.82 -10.93
CA GLU A 436 36.27 -4.50 -11.63
C GLU A 436 37.61 -3.75 -11.50
N ASN A 437 37.62 -2.40 -11.46
CA ASN A 437 38.88 -1.63 -11.58
C ASN A 437 38.98 -0.31 -10.79
N GLU A 438 37.87 0.40 -10.47
CA GLU A 438 37.89 1.68 -9.74
C GLU A 438 36.73 1.77 -8.75
N ASP A 439 37.05 1.81 -7.47
CA ASP A 439 36.07 1.77 -6.40
C ASP A 439 35.42 3.14 -6.11
N GLY A 440 36.14 4.24 -6.33
CA GLY A 440 35.62 5.60 -6.11
C GLY A 440 35.30 5.95 -4.66
N TRP A 441 35.80 5.16 -3.70
CA TRP A 441 35.68 5.38 -2.25
C TRP A 441 37.04 5.11 -1.56
N SER A 442 37.25 5.66 -0.37
CA SER A 442 38.49 5.51 0.40
C SER A 442 38.30 4.61 1.63
N LYS A 443 39.30 3.77 1.95
CA LYS A 443 39.32 2.99 3.21
C LYS A 443 39.25 3.89 4.46
N SER A 444 39.67 5.16 4.36
CA SER A 444 39.57 6.13 5.46
C SER A 444 38.14 6.53 5.82
N ASP A 445 37.19 6.34 4.90
CA ASP A 445 35.77 6.66 5.10
C ASP A 445 34.98 5.49 5.71
N VAL A 446 35.60 4.31 5.86
CA VAL A 446 34.96 3.15 6.49
C VAL A 446 34.72 3.45 7.97
N PRO A 447 33.48 3.33 8.46
CA PRO A 447 33.17 3.61 9.86
C PRO A 447 33.79 2.57 10.79
N LEU A 448 34.14 3.01 12.00
CA LEU A 448 34.72 2.15 13.03
C LEU A 448 33.72 1.91 14.15
N LEU A 449 33.64 0.64 14.55
CA LEU A 449 32.95 0.18 15.76
C LEU A 449 34.01 -0.48 16.64
N ASN A 450 34.44 0.19 17.71
CA ASN A 450 35.46 -0.34 18.61
C ASN A 450 34.87 -0.60 19.99
N VAL A 451 35.13 -1.79 20.54
CA VAL A 451 34.75 -2.10 21.92
C VAL A 451 35.84 -1.59 22.85
N ASP A 452 35.54 -0.54 23.61
CA ASP A 452 36.49 0.09 24.50
C ASP A 452 36.57 -0.65 25.85
N SER A 453 35.44 -1.17 26.34
CA SER A 453 35.38 -2.00 27.53
C SER A 453 34.20 -2.97 27.53
N ASP A 454 34.38 -4.15 28.13
CA ASP A 454 33.30 -5.10 28.45
C ASP A 454 33.48 -5.57 29.90
N THR A 455 32.57 -5.18 30.77
CA THR A 455 32.65 -5.44 32.22
C THR A 455 31.52 -6.35 32.66
N ASN A 456 31.84 -7.37 33.47
CA ASN A 456 30.87 -8.37 33.92
C ASN A 456 31.00 -8.61 35.44
N GLN A 457 30.57 -7.64 36.26
CA GLN A 457 30.61 -7.74 37.72
C GLN A 457 29.24 -8.10 38.31
N HIS A 458 28.17 -7.36 37.96
CA HIS A 458 26.80 -7.58 38.45
C HIS A 458 25.77 -7.61 37.31
N LYS A 459 25.92 -6.71 36.35
CA LYS A 459 25.22 -6.68 35.05
C LYS A 459 26.31 -6.48 34.00
N ARG A 460 26.26 -7.22 32.89
CA ARG A 460 27.24 -7.03 31.81
C ARG A 460 26.99 -5.69 31.13
N ILE A 461 28.03 -4.88 31.02
CA ILE A 461 28.00 -3.56 30.39
C ILE A 461 29.14 -3.48 29.39
N THR A 462 28.81 -3.14 28.15
CA THR A 462 29.78 -2.95 27.07
C THR A 462 29.77 -1.50 26.63
N GLN A 463 30.94 -0.89 26.52
CA GLN A 463 31.14 0.44 25.95
C GLN A 463 31.72 0.30 24.55
N VAL A 464 31.07 0.95 23.59
CA VAL A 464 31.44 0.91 22.18
C VAL A 464 31.61 2.34 21.68
N SER A 465 32.79 2.66 21.15
CA SER A 465 33.02 3.89 20.41
C SER A 465 32.64 3.71 18.94
N ILE A 466 31.87 4.66 18.43
CA ILE A 466 31.40 4.69 17.05
C ILE A 466 32.03 5.91 16.37
N ASP A 467 32.78 5.70 15.29
CA ASP A 467 33.32 6.76 14.45
C ASP A 467 32.74 6.61 13.03
N THR A 468 31.81 7.51 12.67
CA THR A 468 31.18 7.55 11.35
C THR A 468 32.00 8.28 10.30
N LYS A 469 33.24 8.66 10.64
CA LYS A 469 34.19 9.36 9.78
C LYS A 469 33.61 10.67 9.25
N SER A 470 33.46 10.77 7.94
CA SER A 470 32.94 11.94 7.24
C SER A 470 31.41 11.94 7.13
N SER A 471 30.74 10.86 7.54
CA SER A 471 29.29 10.73 7.41
C SER A 471 28.55 11.36 8.59
N THR A 472 27.65 12.29 8.27
CA THR A 472 26.68 12.89 9.21
C THR A 472 25.30 12.23 9.15
N ARG A 473 25.17 11.11 8.40
CA ARG A 473 23.92 10.37 8.23
C ARG A 473 24.18 8.87 8.38
N TRP A 474 23.54 8.26 9.35
CA TRP A 474 23.77 6.86 9.67
C TRP A 474 22.54 6.18 10.27
N SER A 475 22.53 4.86 10.21
CA SER A 475 21.51 4.01 10.82
C SER A 475 22.21 2.94 11.65
N LEU A 476 21.81 2.80 12.91
CA LEU A 476 22.33 1.79 13.84
C LEU A 476 21.19 0.89 14.30
N ALA A 477 21.37 -0.42 14.19
CA ALA A 477 20.47 -1.40 14.79
C ALA A 477 21.17 -2.10 15.97
N ILE A 478 20.48 -2.16 17.11
CA ILE A 478 20.94 -2.78 18.35
C ILE A 478 20.10 -4.02 18.59
N ASN A 479 20.74 -5.16 18.85
CA ASN A 479 20.06 -6.43 19.08
C ASN A 479 19.39 -6.47 20.47
N PHE A 480 18.07 -6.32 20.50
CA PHE A 480 17.27 -6.30 21.72
C PHE A 480 16.91 -7.71 22.24
N GLU A 481 17.31 -8.76 21.54
CA GLU A 481 17.29 -10.12 22.11
C GLU A 481 18.41 -10.32 23.14
N GLU A 482 19.50 -9.57 23.01
CA GLU A 482 20.68 -9.62 23.88
C GLU A 482 20.77 -8.41 24.83
N ILE A 483 20.37 -7.24 24.34
CA ILE A 483 20.47 -5.95 25.05
C ILE A 483 19.12 -5.57 25.65
N GLU A 484 19.12 -5.24 26.94
CA GLU A 484 17.94 -4.78 27.68
C GLU A 484 17.75 -3.26 27.53
N ASP A 485 18.84 -2.49 27.52
CA ASP A 485 18.79 -1.03 27.40
C ASP A 485 20.12 -0.48 26.84
N PHE A 486 20.14 0.80 26.44
CA PHE A 486 21.35 1.49 26.01
C PHE A 486 21.30 2.99 26.27
N ALA A 487 22.48 3.62 26.27
CA ALA A 487 22.64 5.07 26.22
C ALA A 487 23.57 5.47 25.07
N LEU A 488 23.26 6.58 24.40
CA LEU A 488 24.08 7.14 23.32
C LEU A 488 24.46 8.59 23.66
N LYS A 489 25.74 8.91 23.56
CA LYS A 489 26.28 10.25 23.80
C LYS A 489 27.12 10.73 22.63
N ASP A 490 27.17 12.04 22.44
CA ASP A 490 28.18 12.67 21.58
C ASP A 490 29.53 12.66 22.30
N ALA A 491 30.55 12.06 21.69
CA ALA A 491 31.88 11.92 22.28
C ALA A 491 32.61 13.27 22.40
N GLY A 492 32.24 14.27 21.59
CA GLY A 492 32.90 15.57 21.55
C GLY A 492 32.51 16.52 22.68
N ASN A 493 31.23 16.55 23.05
CA ASN A 493 30.69 17.47 24.06
C ASN A 493 30.04 16.74 25.26
N SER A 494 30.02 15.39 25.26
CA SER A 494 29.37 14.55 26.27
C SER A 494 27.86 14.79 26.42
N GLU A 495 27.22 15.37 25.41
CA GLU A 495 25.77 15.56 25.36
C GLU A 495 25.07 14.21 25.23
N GLU A 496 24.05 13.98 26.06
CA GLU A 496 23.26 12.77 26.04
C GLU A 496 22.20 12.86 24.94
N LEU A 497 22.40 12.08 23.87
CA LEU A 497 21.49 12.05 22.72
C LEU A 497 20.33 11.10 22.95
N VAL A 498 20.62 9.94 23.55
CA VAL A 498 19.61 8.94 23.91
C VAL A 498 19.89 8.48 25.34
N PRO A 499 19.05 8.86 26.32
CA PRO A 499 19.20 8.43 27.71
C PRO A 499 18.72 7.00 27.91
N VAL A 500 19.13 6.38 29.02
CA VAL A 500 18.64 5.05 29.47
C VAL A 500 17.14 5.11 29.79
N GLY A 501 16.38 4.07 29.45
CA GLY A 501 14.99 3.89 29.90
C GLY A 501 14.04 3.35 28.84
N ASN A 502 13.04 2.56 29.30
CA ASN A 502 11.91 1.93 28.58
C ASN A 502 11.96 2.01 27.05
N LYS A 503 12.87 1.24 26.45
CA LYS A 503 12.99 1.10 25.00
C LYS A 503 12.31 -0.18 24.53
N SER A 504 11.72 -0.14 23.35
CA SER A 504 11.16 -1.32 22.68
C SER A 504 11.90 -1.58 21.37
N GLY A 505 12.01 -2.86 20.99
CA GLY A 505 12.50 -3.28 19.69
C GLY A 505 11.35 -3.75 18.80
N VAL A 506 11.55 -3.70 17.49
CA VAL A 506 10.65 -4.29 16.48
C VAL A 506 11.41 -5.43 15.82
N GLU A 507 10.82 -6.63 15.77
CA GLU A 507 11.46 -7.84 15.21
C GLU A 507 12.85 -8.14 15.83
N GLY A 508 13.02 -7.91 17.14
CA GLY A 508 14.27 -8.17 17.86
C GLY A 508 15.35 -7.09 17.73
N TRP A 509 15.09 -6.01 16.99
CA TRP A 509 16.05 -4.90 16.80
C TRP A 509 15.48 -3.57 17.26
N HIS A 510 16.32 -2.73 17.87
CA HIS A 510 16.03 -1.31 18.05
C HIS A 510 16.86 -0.49 17.06
N ILE A 511 16.22 0.44 16.35
CA ILE A 511 16.83 1.14 15.23
C ILE A 511 16.92 2.63 15.54
N ILE A 512 18.12 3.19 15.43
CA ILE A 512 18.40 4.61 15.55
C ILE A 512 18.77 5.12 14.15
N GLN A 513 18.06 6.14 13.69
CA GLN A 513 18.38 6.84 12.44
C GLN A 513 18.81 8.25 12.77
N PHE A 514 20.02 8.60 12.35
CA PHE A 514 20.60 9.92 12.56
C PHE A 514 20.81 10.62 11.22
N SER A 515 20.38 11.88 11.13
CA SER A 515 20.62 12.74 9.97
C SER A 515 20.91 14.15 10.45
N GLY A 516 22.19 14.50 10.50
CA GLY A 516 22.66 15.81 10.91
C GLY A 516 23.13 16.71 9.76
N GLY A 517 23.21 18.01 10.03
CA GLY A 517 23.83 18.99 9.13
C GLY A 517 25.37 18.87 9.09
N LYS A 518 26.03 19.80 8.40
CA LYS A 518 27.50 19.78 8.19
C LYS A 518 28.35 19.72 9.47
N ASN A 519 27.82 20.26 10.58
CA ASN A 519 28.52 20.34 11.87
C ASN A 519 28.00 19.32 12.89
N ALA A 520 27.25 18.31 12.44
CA ALA A 520 26.75 17.28 13.33
C ALA A 520 27.89 16.38 13.82
N PRO A 521 27.77 15.80 15.04
CA PRO A 521 28.76 14.88 15.54
C PRO A 521 28.93 13.66 14.64
N THR A 522 30.16 13.17 14.57
CA THR A 522 30.54 11.94 13.84
C THR A 522 31.19 10.90 14.76
N LYS A 523 31.33 11.21 16.05
CA LYS A 523 31.87 10.33 17.07
C LYS A 523 30.88 10.18 18.21
N PHE A 524 30.56 8.94 18.57
CA PHE A 524 29.55 8.65 19.56
C PHE A 524 30.04 7.58 20.52
N ASP A 525 29.63 7.73 21.78
CA ASP A 525 29.85 6.74 22.82
C ASP A 525 28.54 6.00 23.08
N LEU A 526 28.52 4.70 22.78
CA LEU A 526 27.38 3.81 23.00
C LEU A 526 27.65 2.93 24.22
N THR A 527 26.76 3.01 25.22
CA THR A 527 26.78 2.12 26.38
C THR A 527 25.64 1.11 26.25
N LEU A 528 25.97 -0.18 26.25
CA LEU A 528 25.01 -1.29 26.13
C LEU A 528 24.84 -2.00 27.47
N PHE A 529 23.58 -2.20 27.88
CA PHE A 529 23.23 -2.94 29.09
C PHE A 529 22.61 -4.28 28.70
N TRP A 530 23.30 -5.38 29.00
CA TRP A 530 22.87 -6.71 28.60
C TRP A 530 21.71 -7.23 29.43
N SER A 531 20.88 -8.08 28.81
CA SER A 531 19.81 -8.82 29.47
C SER A 531 20.36 -9.89 30.41
N LYS A 532 19.67 -10.14 31.53
CA LYS A 532 20.07 -11.16 32.51
C LYS A 532 20.12 -12.59 31.94
N ASN A 533 19.34 -12.84 30.89
CA ASN A 533 19.25 -14.14 30.21
C ASN A 533 20.12 -14.23 28.94
N SER A 534 20.98 -13.24 28.65
CA SER A 534 21.90 -13.32 27.52
C SER A 534 22.91 -14.45 27.79
N SER A 535 22.64 -15.64 27.29
CA SER A 535 23.54 -16.77 27.43
C SER A 535 24.71 -16.58 26.48
N ARG A 536 25.94 -16.74 26.98
CA ARG A 536 26.97 -17.39 26.16
C ARG A 536 26.50 -18.82 25.95
N SER A 537 25.60 -19.04 25.00
CA SER A 537 25.29 -20.37 24.50
C SER A 537 26.49 -20.81 23.66
N THR A 538 27.50 -21.35 24.33
CA THR A 538 28.28 -22.44 23.77
C THR A 538 27.36 -23.66 23.78
N ASP A 539 26.46 -23.81 22.80
CA ASP A 539 26.02 -25.13 22.36
C ASP A 539 25.26 -25.10 21.02
N THR A 540 25.72 -26.01 20.16
CA THR A 540 25.07 -26.59 18.98
C THR A 540 24.65 -25.69 17.81
N ILE A 541 25.59 -25.60 16.88
CA ILE A 541 25.43 -25.58 15.41
C ILE A 541 24.12 -26.30 14.98
N HIS A 542 23.03 -25.55 14.81
CA HIS A 542 21.95 -25.93 13.90
C HIS A 542 21.25 -24.68 13.38
N GLY A 543 21.89 -24.08 12.37
CA GLY A 543 21.37 -22.98 11.57
C GLY A 543 22.53 -22.27 10.91
N ASN A 544 22.64 -22.38 9.58
CA ASN A 544 23.72 -21.84 8.74
C ASN A 544 24.47 -20.60 9.30
N GLY A 545 25.64 -20.82 9.90
CA GLY A 545 26.84 -19.97 9.88
C GLY A 545 26.73 -18.44 9.76
N GLN A 546 25.78 -17.79 10.43
CA GLN A 546 25.84 -16.35 10.68
C GLN A 546 26.11 -16.13 12.16
N ASP A 547 27.31 -15.62 12.47
CA ASP A 547 27.61 -15.12 13.81
C ASP A 547 26.50 -14.18 14.25
N ARG A 548 25.90 -14.46 15.41
CA ARG A 548 24.83 -13.62 15.97
C ARG A 548 25.38 -12.20 16.11
N LEU A 549 24.77 -11.23 15.43
CA LEU A 549 25.24 -9.84 15.42
C LEU A 549 24.68 -9.08 16.64
N LEU A 550 25.53 -8.27 17.26
CA LEU A 550 25.17 -7.37 18.36
C LEU A 550 24.73 -6.00 17.83
N LEU A 551 25.53 -5.42 16.94
CA LEU A 551 25.26 -4.13 16.30
C LEU A 551 25.37 -4.25 14.79
N LYS A 552 24.52 -3.50 14.09
CA LYS A 552 24.65 -3.24 12.65
C LYS A 552 24.68 -1.74 12.41
N LEU A 553 25.69 -1.26 11.70
CA LEU A 553 25.87 0.15 11.38
C LEU A 553 25.91 0.34 9.87
N ARG A 554 25.14 1.32 9.40
CA ARG A 554 25.27 1.87 8.05
C ARG A 554 25.61 3.34 8.16
N THR A 555 26.60 3.78 7.39
CA THR A 555 26.85 5.20 7.16
C THR A 555 26.66 5.52 5.68
N ASP A 556 26.07 6.68 5.40
CA ASP A 556 25.75 7.11 4.04
C ASP A 556 26.61 8.33 3.65
N LEU A 557 27.19 8.34 2.45
CA LEU A 557 27.95 9.47 1.90
C LEU A 557 27.38 9.90 0.56
N ASN A 558 27.24 11.22 0.36
CA ASN A 558 26.79 11.80 -0.90
C ASN A 558 27.91 11.87 -1.95
N ILE A 559 28.50 10.72 -2.28
CA ILE A 559 29.57 10.55 -3.25
C ILE A 559 29.08 9.63 -4.36
N VAL A 560 29.23 10.06 -5.61
CA VAL A 560 28.90 9.24 -6.79
C VAL A 560 30.19 8.58 -7.26
N THR A 561 30.29 7.26 -7.13
CA THR A 561 31.44 6.50 -7.62
C THR A 561 31.38 6.34 -9.15
N PRO A 562 32.51 6.12 -9.83
CA PRO A 562 32.53 5.99 -11.30
C PRO A 562 31.58 4.91 -11.83
N LYS A 563 31.42 3.78 -11.12
CA LYS A 563 30.47 2.73 -11.52
C LYS A 563 29.02 3.18 -11.33
N VAL A 564 28.69 3.83 -10.22
CA VAL A 564 27.34 4.36 -9.98
C VAL A 564 26.99 5.42 -11.04
N GLU A 565 27.91 6.32 -11.38
CA GLU A 565 27.71 7.32 -12.43
C GLU A 565 27.37 6.67 -13.78
N ARG A 566 28.15 5.66 -14.19
CA ARG A 566 27.88 4.90 -15.43
C ARG A 566 26.51 4.24 -15.40
N VAL A 567 26.16 3.58 -14.29
CA VAL A 567 24.84 2.93 -14.13
C VAL A 567 23.72 3.95 -14.24
N LEU A 568 23.80 5.07 -13.51
CA LEU A 568 22.80 6.14 -13.54
C LEU A 568 22.65 6.74 -14.95
N SER A 569 23.75 6.92 -15.68
CA SER A 569 23.72 7.47 -17.06
C SER A 569 23.05 6.53 -18.08
N LYS A 570 23.02 5.22 -17.82
CA LYS A 570 22.44 4.19 -18.69
C LYS A 570 21.05 3.73 -18.27
N LEU A 571 20.55 4.17 -17.12
CA LEU A 571 19.21 3.82 -16.67
C LEU A 571 18.15 4.25 -17.70
N PRO A 572 17.08 3.46 -17.87
CA PRO A 572 15.97 3.85 -18.73
C PRO A 572 15.40 5.21 -18.32
N ALA A 573 14.96 6.04 -19.28
CA ALA A 573 14.46 7.40 -19.00
C ALA A 573 13.22 7.43 -18.08
N TRP A 574 12.42 6.35 -18.11
CA TRP A 574 11.26 6.09 -17.26
C TRP A 574 11.64 5.57 -15.86
N CYS A 575 12.93 5.42 -15.56
CA CYS A 575 13.42 5.24 -14.19
C CYS A 575 13.68 6.59 -13.53
N SER A 576 13.45 6.64 -12.22
CA SER A 576 13.84 7.74 -11.36
C SER A 576 14.68 7.19 -10.23
N GLN A 577 15.85 7.79 -10.01
CA GLN A 577 16.54 7.57 -8.75
C GLN A 577 15.61 8.00 -7.62
N PHE A 578 15.51 7.14 -6.63
CA PHE A 578 14.74 7.37 -5.43
C PHE A 578 15.68 7.26 -4.24
N GLY A 579 15.48 8.13 -3.25
CA GLY A 579 16.13 8.05 -1.96
C GLY A 579 15.03 8.11 -0.90
N LYS A 580 14.79 7.02 -0.18
CA LYS A 580 14.01 7.11 1.07
C LYS A 580 14.80 7.94 2.08
N SER A 581 14.11 8.48 3.09
CA SER A 581 14.76 8.97 4.33
C SER A 581 15.77 7.95 4.88
N THR A 582 15.48 6.67 4.67
CA THR A 582 16.28 5.53 5.13
C THR A 582 17.44 5.13 4.23
N SER A 583 17.73 5.72 3.07
CA SER A 583 19.08 5.68 2.41
C SER A 583 19.02 6.51 1.12
N PRO A 584 19.30 7.82 1.19
CA PRO A 584 19.16 8.71 0.03
C PRO A 584 20.45 8.85 -0.80
N HIS A 585 21.58 8.34 -0.31
CA HIS A 585 22.87 8.59 -0.94
C HIS A 585 23.38 7.40 -1.75
N THR A 586 24.27 7.70 -2.69
CA THR A 586 24.80 6.77 -3.69
C THR A 586 25.94 5.90 -3.18
N LEU A 587 26.45 6.14 -1.96
CA LEU A 587 27.49 5.36 -1.33
C LEU A 587 27.09 5.04 0.12
N ALA A 588 27.14 3.76 0.48
CA ALA A 588 26.85 3.26 1.81
C ALA A 588 27.95 2.31 2.29
N PHE A 589 28.41 2.51 3.52
CA PHE A 589 29.28 1.57 4.22
C PHE A 589 28.48 0.76 5.23
N LEU A 590 28.68 -0.55 5.24
CA LEU A 590 28.09 -1.48 6.20
C LEU A 590 29.19 -2.03 7.11
N SER A 591 28.97 -1.94 8.42
CA SER A 591 29.87 -2.47 9.44
C SER A 591 29.05 -3.10 10.55
N ASN A 592 29.49 -4.24 11.08
CA ASN A 592 28.77 -4.99 12.09
C ASN A 592 29.69 -5.36 13.25
N LEU A 593 29.12 -5.44 14.46
CA LEU A 593 29.79 -5.96 15.64
C LEU A 593 29.13 -7.31 16.02
N PRO A 594 29.86 -8.43 16.03
CA PRO A 594 29.32 -9.72 16.48
C PRO A 594 29.05 -9.72 18.00
N VAL A 595 28.19 -10.62 18.48
CA VAL A 595 27.96 -10.85 19.92
C VAL A 595 29.23 -11.39 20.59
N ASN A 596 30.01 -12.19 19.86
CA ASN A 596 31.31 -12.69 20.27
C ASN A 596 32.41 -11.85 19.60
N PHE A 597 32.62 -10.64 20.11
CA PHE A 597 33.69 -9.73 19.69
C PHE A 597 35.02 -9.99 20.41
#